data_AF-A0A2T0BCX5-F1
#
_entry.id   AF-A0A2T0BCX5-F1
#
_cell.length_a   1.000
_cell.length_b   1.000
_cell.length_c   1.000
_cell.angle_alpha   90.00
_cell.angle_beta   90.00
_cell.angle_gamma   90.00
#
_symmetry.space_group_name_H-M   'P 1'
#
loop_
_entity.id
_entity.type
_entity.pdbx_description
1 polymer ?
#
loop_
_entity_poly.entity_id
_entity_poly.type
_entity_poly.pdbx_seq_one_letter_code
_entity_poly.pdbx_strand_id
1 'polypeptide(L)'
;MIIRKIQTIVVPILFWALLTKVLMVIFNGEAFTVKSFILQVLSSLWFLWAVFYSSIGLIIGNKLFKDNILFHVVVVLGLMLLPNMLSKDLYGFMYPYFAIGYYANKHKIDIKSYNIKIISATYIIMMLFWDKNKYIYTTGLSFYNSKNVFNTIGIDIYRWVIGLLGSIIVIWVVGIIYDRYNSEKLDVIRNIGVESLGIYILNIYISNYLLVKINIFESLNEAIYTIICFIMSLIITIVSIQIINIIKKSKVLNRLSLGGR
;
A
#
# COMPACT_ATOMS: atom_id res chain seq x y z
N MET A 1 6.08 -20.58 -5.55
CA MET A 1 6.04 -19.10 -5.39
C MET A 1 4.62 -18.55 -5.47
N ILE A 2 3.85 -18.81 -6.53
CA ILE A 2 2.48 -18.29 -6.71
C ILE A 2 1.50 -18.84 -5.66
N ILE A 3 1.50 -20.15 -5.40
CA ILE A 3 0.62 -20.79 -4.40
C ILE A 3 0.78 -20.15 -3.01
N ARG A 4 2.03 -19.87 -2.60
CA ARG A 4 2.33 -19.18 -1.33
C ARG A 4 1.76 -17.76 -1.33
N LYS A 5 1.87 -17.02 -2.45
CA LYS A 5 1.30 -15.67 -2.57
C LYS A 5 -0.23 -15.68 -2.48
N ILE A 6 -0.89 -16.65 -3.12
CA ILE A 6 -2.35 -16.85 -2.99
C ILE A 6 -2.73 -17.08 -1.53
N GLN A 7 -2.04 -17.98 -0.82
CA GLN A 7 -2.32 -18.27 0.59
C GLN A 7 -2.06 -17.07 1.50
N THR A 8 -1.00 -16.29 1.27
CA THR A 8 -0.64 -15.16 2.14
C THR A 8 -1.40 -13.87 1.86
N ILE A 9 -2.05 -13.75 0.70
CA ILE A 9 -2.67 -12.49 0.24
C ILE A 9 -4.14 -12.68 -0.10
N VAL A 10 -4.45 -13.59 -1.04
CA VAL A 10 -5.83 -13.76 -1.54
C VAL A 10 -6.75 -14.33 -0.47
N VAL A 11 -6.26 -15.26 0.35
CA VAL A 11 -7.06 -15.84 1.45
C VAL A 11 -7.50 -14.77 2.47
N PRO A 12 -6.60 -13.91 3.00
CA PRO A 12 -7.00 -12.74 3.78
C PRO A 12 -8.02 -11.84 3.09
N ILE A 13 -7.84 -11.52 1.81
CA ILE A 13 -8.81 -10.69 1.06
C ILE A 13 -10.20 -11.32 1.10
N LEU A 14 -10.30 -12.60 0.75
CA LEU A 14 -11.58 -13.31 0.73
C LEU A 14 -12.23 -13.38 2.12
N PHE A 15 -11.44 -13.69 3.15
CA PHE A 15 -11.93 -13.78 4.52
C PHE A 15 -12.52 -12.44 4.99
N TRP A 16 -11.76 -11.35 4.82
CA TRP A 16 -12.18 -10.03 5.30
C TRP A 16 -13.31 -9.43 4.45
N ALA A 17 -13.33 -9.68 3.14
CA ALA A 17 -14.46 -9.31 2.28
C ALA A 17 -15.75 -10.05 2.68
N LEU A 18 -15.64 -11.36 2.98
CA LEU A 18 -16.78 -12.17 3.43
C LEU A 18 -17.29 -11.68 4.78
N LEU A 19 -16.39 -11.50 5.75
CA LEU A 19 -16.74 -10.98 7.07
C LEU A 19 -17.46 -9.64 6.96
N THR A 20 -16.93 -8.72 6.15
CA THR A 20 -17.55 -7.41 5.90
C THR A 20 -18.96 -7.56 5.34
N LYS A 21 -19.14 -8.42 4.33
CA LYS A 21 -20.45 -8.59 3.69
C LYS A 21 -21.46 -9.23 4.62
N VAL A 22 -21.04 -10.21 5.42
CA VAL A 22 -21.90 -10.83 6.46
C VAL A 22 -22.33 -9.79 7.49
N LEU A 23 -21.41 -8.94 7.96
CA LEU A 23 -21.75 -7.86 8.90
C LEU A 23 -22.76 -6.87 8.30
N MET A 24 -22.60 -6.49 7.01
CA MET A 24 -23.56 -5.62 6.33
C MET A 24 -24.95 -6.25 6.20
N VAL A 25 -25.04 -7.55 5.93
CA VAL A 25 -26.32 -8.28 5.88
C VAL A 25 -26.99 -8.28 7.25
N ILE A 26 -26.24 -8.60 8.31
CA ILE A 26 -26.77 -8.72 9.68
C ILE A 26 -27.19 -7.36 10.25
N PHE A 27 -26.35 -6.34 10.11
CA PHE A 27 -26.55 -5.05 10.79
C PHE A 27 -27.31 -4.03 9.94
N ASN A 28 -27.20 -4.09 8.61
CA ASN A 28 -27.82 -3.11 7.72
C ASN A 28 -28.98 -3.71 6.90
N GLY A 29 -29.26 -5.02 7.03
CA GLY A 29 -30.32 -5.70 6.28
C GLY A 29 -30.05 -5.79 4.77
N GLU A 30 -28.79 -5.64 4.33
CA GLU A 30 -28.44 -5.74 2.92
C GLU A 30 -28.67 -7.16 2.38
N ALA A 31 -29.13 -7.27 1.13
CA ALA A 31 -29.21 -8.57 0.46
C ALA A 31 -27.81 -9.12 0.14
N PHE A 32 -27.58 -10.40 0.45
CA PHE A 32 -26.38 -11.10 -0.01
C PHE A 32 -26.57 -11.54 -1.46
N THR A 33 -25.82 -10.94 -2.39
CA THR A 33 -25.76 -11.38 -3.78
C THR A 33 -24.34 -11.71 -4.19
N VAL A 34 -24.16 -12.75 -5.02
CA VAL A 34 -22.84 -13.14 -5.55
C VAL A 34 -22.14 -11.98 -6.24
N LYS A 35 -22.88 -11.19 -7.03
CA LYS A 35 -22.35 -9.98 -7.69
C LYS A 35 -21.79 -8.97 -6.69
N SER A 36 -22.55 -8.65 -5.64
CA SER A 36 -22.11 -7.71 -4.60
C SER A 36 -20.90 -8.22 -3.82
N PHE A 37 -20.83 -9.53 -3.56
CA PHE A 37 -19.68 -10.15 -2.90
C PHE A 37 -18.42 -10.09 -3.78
N ILE A 38 -18.52 -10.39 -5.08
CA ILE A 38 -17.38 -10.27 -6.01
C ILE A 38 -16.88 -8.83 -6.06
N LEU A 39 -17.79 -7.85 -6.17
CA LEU A 39 -17.41 -6.44 -6.15
C LEU A 39 -16.73 -6.04 -4.84
N GLN A 40 -17.21 -6.53 -3.70
CA GLN A 40 -16.58 -6.32 -2.39
C GLN A 40 -15.18 -6.92 -2.32
N VAL A 41 -14.97 -8.13 -2.84
CA VAL A 41 -13.65 -8.77 -2.88
C VAL A 41 -12.67 -7.95 -3.71
N LEU A 42 -13.10 -7.47 -4.89
CA LEU A 42 -12.26 -6.70 -5.79
C LEU A 42 -11.96 -5.27 -5.31
N SER A 43 -12.87 -4.67 -4.53
CA SER A 43 -12.69 -3.32 -3.97
C SER A 43 -12.03 -3.30 -2.59
N SER A 44 -12.05 -4.42 -1.86
CA SER A 44 -11.44 -4.53 -0.54
C SER A 44 -9.92 -4.64 -0.60
N LEU A 45 -9.25 -4.13 0.44
CA LEU A 45 -7.82 -4.35 0.68
C LEU A 45 -6.95 -4.09 -0.57
N TRP A 46 -7.20 -2.95 -1.23
CA TRP A 46 -6.61 -2.61 -2.53
C TRP A 46 -5.07 -2.78 -2.56
N PHE A 47 -4.37 -2.49 -1.46
CA PHE A 47 -2.91 -2.64 -1.39
C PHE A 47 -2.49 -4.10 -1.52
N LEU A 48 -3.24 -5.04 -0.93
CA LEU A 48 -2.95 -6.48 -1.06
C LEU A 48 -3.10 -6.92 -2.52
N TRP A 49 -4.15 -6.44 -3.21
CA TRP A 49 -4.30 -6.65 -4.65
C TRP A 49 -3.14 -6.04 -5.44
N ALA A 50 -2.71 -4.82 -5.12
CA ALA A 50 -1.57 -4.18 -5.77
C ALA A 50 -0.27 -4.99 -5.62
N VAL A 51 0.02 -5.49 -4.42
CA VAL A 51 1.17 -6.37 -4.14
C VAL A 51 1.06 -7.69 -4.90
N PHE A 52 -0.14 -8.26 -4.98
CA PHE A 52 -0.40 -9.50 -5.70
C PHE A 52 -0.16 -9.35 -7.21
N TYR A 53 -0.79 -8.35 -7.84
CA TYR A 53 -0.61 -8.08 -9.27
C TYR A 53 0.82 -7.69 -9.62
N SER A 54 1.48 -6.89 -8.78
CA SER A 54 2.89 -6.56 -8.98
C SER A 54 3.79 -7.79 -8.90
N SER A 55 3.53 -8.70 -7.95
CA SER A 55 4.25 -9.97 -7.84
C SER A 55 4.06 -10.83 -9.09
N ILE A 56 2.84 -10.90 -9.66
CA ILE A 56 2.56 -11.64 -10.89
C ILE A 56 3.31 -11.02 -12.07
N GLY A 57 3.21 -9.69 -12.23
CA GLY A 57 3.90 -8.98 -13.32
C GLY A 57 5.41 -9.19 -13.28
N LEU A 58 6.03 -9.18 -12.10
CA LEU A 58 7.46 -9.50 -11.96
C LEU A 58 7.79 -10.95 -12.35
N ILE A 59 6.97 -11.92 -11.93
CA ILE A 59 7.18 -13.33 -12.30
C ILE A 59 7.08 -13.52 -13.82
N ILE A 60 6.12 -12.87 -14.47
CA ILE A 60 5.95 -12.92 -15.91
C ILE A 60 7.17 -12.28 -16.60
N GLY A 61 7.57 -11.08 -16.19
CA GLY A 61 8.74 -10.39 -16.73
C GLY A 61 10.01 -11.21 -16.60
N ASN A 62 10.21 -11.84 -15.44
CA ASN A 62 11.37 -12.70 -15.19
C ASN A 62 11.36 -13.98 -16.03
N LYS A 63 10.24 -14.72 -16.04
CA LYS A 63 10.19 -16.04 -16.67
C LYS A 63 10.01 -16.00 -18.19
N LEU A 64 9.17 -15.09 -18.69
CA LEU A 64 8.82 -15.05 -20.11
C LEU A 64 9.67 -14.04 -20.89
N PHE A 65 10.07 -12.94 -20.25
CA PHE A 65 10.77 -11.84 -20.89
C PHE A 65 12.23 -11.69 -20.44
N LYS A 66 12.76 -12.68 -19.69
CA LYS A 66 14.17 -12.74 -19.25
C LYS A 66 14.63 -11.48 -18.51
N ASP A 67 13.75 -10.88 -17.70
CA ASP A 67 13.98 -9.62 -16.99
C ASP A 67 14.29 -8.43 -17.92
N ASN A 68 13.64 -8.36 -19.08
CA ASN A 68 13.72 -7.19 -19.94
C ASN A 68 12.98 -6.01 -19.29
N ILE A 69 13.70 -4.92 -19.01
CA ILE A 69 13.14 -3.70 -18.42
C ILE A 69 11.98 -3.12 -19.25
N LEU A 70 12.05 -3.26 -20.59
CA LEU A 70 11.03 -2.77 -21.50
C LEU A 70 9.66 -3.42 -21.24
N PHE A 71 9.63 -4.67 -20.79
CA PHE A 71 8.38 -5.32 -20.40
C PHE A 71 7.67 -4.54 -19.28
N HIS A 72 8.40 -4.09 -18.27
CA HIS A 72 7.82 -3.33 -17.15
C HIS A 72 7.33 -1.96 -17.61
N VAL A 73 8.05 -1.31 -18.53
CA VAL A 73 7.61 -0.05 -19.15
C VAL A 73 6.29 -0.26 -19.90
N VAL A 74 6.19 -1.31 -20.71
CA VAL A 74 4.96 -1.66 -21.44
C VAL A 74 3.81 -1.96 -20.50
N VAL A 75 4.05 -2.66 -19.37
CA VAL A 75 3.00 -2.91 -18.37
C VAL A 75 2.49 -1.60 -17.77
N VAL A 76 3.38 -0.67 -17.41
CA VAL A 76 2.97 0.64 -16.87
C VAL A 76 2.15 1.41 -17.90
N LEU A 77 2.64 1.52 -19.13
CA LEU A 77 1.93 2.20 -20.23
C LEU A 77 0.56 1.55 -20.51
N GLY A 78 0.49 0.21 -20.53
CA GLY A 78 -0.76 -0.52 -20.69
C GLY A 78 -1.76 -0.21 -19.58
N LEU A 79 -1.32 -0.14 -18.33
CA LEU A 79 -2.18 0.23 -17.20
C LEU A 79 -2.67 1.68 -17.28
N MET A 80 -1.89 2.59 -17.87
CA MET A 80 -2.31 3.98 -18.09
C MET A 80 -3.36 4.11 -19.20
N LEU A 81 -3.37 3.22 -20.19
CA LEU A 81 -4.35 3.25 -21.30
C LEU A 81 -5.75 2.74 -20.90
N LEU A 82 -5.85 1.95 -19.83
CA LEU A 82 -7.12 1.39 -19.38
C LEU A 82 -7.93 2.41 -18.56
N PRO A 83 -9.28 2.35 -18.55
CA PRO A 83 -10.10 3.18 -17.67
C PRO A 83 -9.82 2.91 -16.19
N ASN A 84 -10.06 3.90 -15.32
CA ASN A 84 -9.93 3.73 -13.88
C ASN A 84 -11.16 2.99 -13.34
N MET A 85 -10.98 1.73 -12.94
CA MET A 85 -11.99 0.90 -12.31
C MET A 85 -11.36 0.13 -11.15
N LEU A 86 -12.12 -0.13 -10.06
CA LEU A 86 -11.71 -1.04 -8.97
C LEU A 86 -10.28 -0.78 -8.45
N SER A 87 -9.92 0.47 -8.14
CA SER A 87 -8.59 0.86 -7.64
C SER A 87 -7.40 0.56 -8.56
N LYS A 88 -7.64 0.34 -9.86
CA LYS A 88 -6.59 0.05 -10.87
C LYS A 88 -5.51 1.14 -10.92
N ASP A 89 -5.88 2.40 -10.75
CA ASP A 89 -4.97 3.52 -10.60
C ASP A 89 -3.93 3.28 -9.49
N LEU A 90 -4.38 2.82 -8.32
CA LEU A 90 -3.51 2.51 -7.20
C LEU A 90 -2.59 1.31 -7.50
N TYR A 91 -3.10 0.31 -8.23
CA TYR A 91 -2.31 -0.87 -8.61
C TYR A 91 -1.19 -0.51 -9.59
N GLY A 92 -1.52 0.26 -10.62
CA GLY A 92 -0.54 0.72 -11.60
C GLY A 92 0.45 1.70 -10.99
N PHE A 93 0.03 2.52 -10.03
CA PHE A 93 0.92 3.42 -9.33
C PHE A 93 1.97 2.68 -8.50
N MET A 94 1.59 1.56 -7.89
CA MET A 94 2.48 0.75 -7.08
C MET A 94 3.49 -0.08 -7.88
N TYR A 95 3.16 -0.45 -9.12
CA TYR A 95 3.96 -1.37 -9.91
C TYR A 95 5.41 -0.92 -10.17
N PRO A 96 5.70 0.34 -10.56
CA PRO A 96 7.06 0.83 -10.75
C PRO A 96 7.94 0.66 -9.51
N TYR A 97 7.41 0.92 -8.31
CA TYR A 97 8.16 0.76 -7.06
C TYR A 97 8.55 -0.69 -6.82
N PHE A 98 7.65 -1.63 -7.13
CA PHE A 98 7.93 -3.06 -7.06
C PHE A 98 9.01 -3.50 -8.04
N ALA A 99 8.95 -3.00 -9.29
CA ALA A 99 9.97 -3.26 -10.29
C ALA A 99 11.33 -2.68 -9.89
N ILE A 100 11.38 -1.42 -9.48
CA ILE A 100 12.60 -0.75 -9.04
C ILE A 100 13.22 -1.50 -7.85
N GLY A 101 12.42 -1.87 -6.83
CA GLY A 101 12.92 -2.64 -5.68
C GLY A 101 13.47 -4.01 -6.08
N TYR A 102 12.83 -4.70 -7.03
CA TYR A 102 13.31 -5.97 -7.57
C TYR A 102 14.67 -5.83 -8.27
N TYR A 103 14.81 -4.86 -9.19
CA TYR A 103 16.08 -4.63 -9.90
C TYR A 103 17.17 -4.10 -8.97
N ALA A 104 16.82 -3.24 -8.01
CA ALA A 104 17.77 -2.76 -7.00
C ALA A 104 18.38 -3.91 -6.22
N ASN A 105 17.56 -4.87 -5.76
CA ASN A 105 18.07 -6.07 -5.10
C ASN A 105 18.86 -6.99 -6.05
N LYS A 106 18.37 -7.20 -7.27
CA LYS A 106 19.03 -8.06 -8.28
C LYS A 106 20.43 -7.55 -8.63
N HIS A 107 20.59 -6.24 -8.77
CA HIS A 107 21.86 -5.58 -9.09
C HIS A 107 22.66 -5.18 -7.84
N LYS A 108 22.20 -5.54 -6.64
CA LYS A 108 22.83 -5.21 -5.36
C LYS A 108 23.13 -3.71 -5.23
N ILE A 109 22.19 -2.87 -5.65
CA ILE A 109 22.30 -1.41 -5.53
C ILE A 109 22.40 -1.06 -4.05
N ASP A 110 23.52 -0.46 -3.65
CA ASP A 110 23.69 0.06 -2.30
C ASP A 110 23.09 1.47 -2.20
N ILE A 111 21.91 1.55 -1.59
CA ILE A 111 21.20 2.81 -1.35
C ILE A 111 22.01 3.76 -0.46
N LYS A 112 22.91 3.24 0.40
CA LYS A 112 23.75 4.07 1.28
C LYS A 112 24.82 4.84 0.50
N SER A 113 25.14 4.44 -0.73
CA SER A 113 26.08 5.14 -1.60
C SER A 113 25.55 6.47 -2.15
N TYR A 114 24.22 6.68 -2.13
CA TYR A 114 23.63 7.90 -2.66
C TYR A 114 23.79 9.10 -1.73
N ASN A 115 23.91 10.30 -2.32
CA ASN A 115 23.96 11.54 -1.55
C ASN A 115 22.58 11.89 -0.97
N ILE A 116 22.34 11.42 0.26
CA ILE A 116 21.06 11.60 0.95
C ILE A 116 20.68 13.07 1.18
N LYS A 117 21.67 13.98 1.26
CA LYS A 117 21.40 15.41 1.43
C LYS A 117 20.75 15.99 0.18
N ILE A 118 21.26 15.63 -0.99
CA ILE A 118 20.67 16.02 -2.28
C ILE A 118 19.27 15.40 -2.42
N ILE A 119 19.13 14.10 -2.18
CA ILE A 119 17.83 13.41 -2.25
C ILE A 119 16.80 14.05 -1.32
N SER A 120 17.18 14.33 -0.07
CA SER A 120 16.31 14.98 0.91
C SER A 120 15.96 16.41 0.50
N ALA A 121 16.92 17.19 0.00
CA ALA A 121 16.68 18.55 -0.49
C ALA A 121 15.72 18.54 -1.69
N THR A 122 15.93 17.65 -2.66
CA THR A 122 15.02 17.49 -3.81
C THR A 122 13.63 17.07 -3.36
N TYR A 123 13.51 16.12 -2.43
CA TYR A 123 12.23 15.70 -1.87
C TYR A 123 11.50 16.88 -1.21
N ILE A 124 12.18 17.66 -0.37
CA ILE A 124 11.61 18.85 0.29
C ILE A 124 11.15 19.88 -0.73
N ILE A 125 11.99 20.21 -1.73
CA ILE A 125 11.65 21.17 -2.79
C ILE A 125 10.41 20.70 -3.55
N MET A 126 10.34 19.43 -3.95
CA MET A 126 9.15 18.89 -4.61
C MET A 126 7.93 18.93 -3.69
N MET A 127 8.07 18.62 -2.40
CA MET A 127 6.95 18.73 -1.46
C MET A 127 6.34 20.14 -1.38
N LEU A 128 7.13 21.20 -1.59
CA LEU A 128 6.62 22.59 -1.66
C LEU A 128 5.65 22.82 -2.84
N PHE A 129 5.77 22.05 -3.91
CA PHE A 129 4.88 22.11 -5.07
C PHE A 129 3.77 21.05 -5.01
N TRP A 130 3.65 20.28 -3.93
CA TRP A 130 2.61 19.26 -3.79
C TRP A 130 1.25 19.92 -3.49
N ASP A 131 0.23 19.61 -4.30
CA ASP A 131 -1.13 20.14 -4.16
C ASP A 131 -2.19 19.03 -4.32
N LYS A 132 -3.46 19.38 -4.11
CA LYS A 132 -4.59 18.42 -4.24
C LYS A 132 -4.75 17.83 -5.65
N ASN A 133 -4.31 18.52 -6.70
CA ASN A 133 -4.36 17.99 -8.08
C ASN A 133 -3.28 16.91 -8.29
N LYS A 134 -2.25 16.89 -7.45
CA LYS A 134 -1.22 15.84 -7.47
C LYS A 134 -1.60 14.61 -6.67
N TYR A 135 -2.80 14.54 -6.09
CA TYR A 135 -3.27 13.33 -5.40
C TYR A 135 -3.78 12.32 -6.41
N ILE A 136 -3.36 11.06 -6.29
CA ILE A 136 -3.83 9.98 -7.17
C ILE A 136 -5.35 9.81 -7.11
N TYR A 137 -5.96 10.08 -5.96
CA TYR A 137 -7.41 10.05 -5.79
C TYR A 137 -8.15 11.16 -6.55
N THR A 138 -7.45 12.24 -6.94
CA THR A 138 -8.03 13.37 -7.68
C THR A 138 -7.95 13.16 -9.19
N THR A 139 -6.79 12.74 -9.71
CA THR A 139 -6.60 12.63 -11.17
C THR A 139 -6.43 11.20 -11.70
N GLY A 140 -6.27 10.20 -10.82
CA GLY A 140 -5.98 8.82 -11.19
C GLY A 140 -4.66 8.66 -11.96
N LEU A 141 -4.52 7.50 -12.62
CA LEU A 141 -3.35 7.10 -13.43
C LEU A 141 -3.71 6.89 -14.93
N SER A 142 -4.94 7.17 -15.34
CA SER A 142 -5.43 6.80 -16.68
C SER A 142 -5.41 7.98 -17.65
N PHE A 143 -5.02 7.70 -18.89
CA PHE A 143 -5.15 8.62 -20.03
C PHE A 143 -6.44 8.43 -20.81
N TYR A 144 -7.19 7.35 -20.55
CA TYR A 144 -8.37 6.94 -21.34
C TYR A 144 -9.39 8.08 -21.53
N ASN A 145 -9.63 8.86 -20.48
CA ASN A 145 -10.54 10.02 -20.51
C ASN A 145 -9.80 11.34 -20.20
N SER A 146 -8.47 11.39 -20.35
CA SER A 146 -7.73 12.61 -20.01
C SER A 146 -7.95 13.70 -21.05
N LYS A 147 -8.31 14.90 -20.59
CA LYS A 147 -8.41 16.10 -21.43
C LYS A 147 -7.04 16.58 -21.93
N ASN A 148 -5.97 16.25 -21.20
CA ASN A 148 -4.60 16.61 -21.58
C ASN A 148 -3.63 15.50 -21.12
N VAL A 149 -3.29 14.62 -22.06
CA VAL A 149 -2.46 13.43 -21.82
C VAL A 149 -1.07 13.81 -21.29
N PHE A 150 -0.43 14.84 -21.86
CA PHE A 150 0.91 15.27 -21.43
C PHE A 150 0.92 15.78 -19.99
N ASN A 151 -0.11 16.54 -19.60
CA ASN A 151 -0.24 16.98 -18.22
C ASN A 151 -0.42 15.79 -17.26
N THR A 152 -1.24 14.80 -17.62
CA THR A 152 -1.42 13.59 -16.80
C THR A 152 -0.12 12.80 -16.65
N ILE A 153 0.63 12.59 -17.76
CA ILE A 153 1.96 11.95 -17.73
C ILE A 153 2.89 12.71 -16.79
N GLY A 154 2.95 14.04 -16.91
CA GLY A 154 3.80 14.89 -16.06
C GLY A 154 3.46 14.74 -14.58
N ILE A 155 2.18 14.74 -14.23
CA ILE A 155 1.70 14.53 -12.86
C ILE A 155 2.10 13.13 -12.35
N ASP A 156 1.95 12.09 -13.16
CA ASP A 156 2.25 10.72 -12.75
C ASP A 156 3.76 10.48 -12.57
N ILE A 157 4.59 10.99 -13.50
CA ILE A 157 6.05 10.99 -13.34
C ILE A 157 6.45 11.73 -12.07
N TYR A 158 5.86 12.91 -11.84
CA TYR A 158 6.12 13.67 -10.64
C TYR A 158 5.81 12.88 -9.35
N ARG A 159 4.66 12.19 -9.31
CA ARG A 159 4.27 11.33 -8.17
C ARG A 159 5.24 10.17 -7.97
N TRP A 160 5.67 9.53 -9.05
CA TRP A 160 6.64 8.43 -8.95
C TRP A 160 8.00 8.90 -8.47
N VAL A 161 8.50 10.03 -8.98
CA VAL A 161 9.79 10.59 -8.56
C VAL A 161 9.76 10.96 -7.08
N ILE A 162 8.76 11.72 -6.63
CA ILE A 162 8.70 12.14 -5.22
C ILE A 162 8.51 10.95 -4.27
N GLY A 163 7.70 9.95 -4.67
CA GLY A 163 7.53 8.71 -3.89
C GLY A 163 8.81 7.87 -3.84
N LEU A 164 9.61 7.85 -4.90
CA LEU A 164 10.90 7.16 -4.92
C LEU A 164 11.91 7.84 -4.01
N LEU A 165 12.01 9.18 -4.08
CA LEU A 165 12.88 9.96 -3.20
C LEU A 165 12.51 9.71 -1.72
N GLY A 166 11.23 9.78 -1.38
CA GLY A 166 10.74 9.50 -0.03
C GLY A 166 11.07 8.06 0.42
N SER A 167 10.89 7.08 -0.46
CA SER A 167 11.21 5.67 -0.17
C SER A 167 12.71 5.47 0.09
N ILE A 168 13.58 6.10 -0.71
CA ILE A 168 15.04 6.05 -0.52
C ILE A 168 15.42 6.65 0.83
N ILE A 169 14.82 7.79 1.21
CA ILE A 169 15.07 8.42 2.52
C ILE A 169 14.71 7.48 3.67
N VAL A 170 13.52 6.87 3.61
CA VAL A 170 13.07 5.93 4.64
C VAL A 170 13.99 4.72 4.73
N ILE A 171 14.36 4.10 3.60
CA ILE A 171 15.27 2.94 3.58
C ILE A 171 16.65 3.32 4.16
N TRP A 172 17.15 4.51 3.83
CA TRP A 172 18.44 5.00 4.35
C TRP A 172 18.38 5.21 5.87
N VAL A 173 17.32 5.84 6.39
CA VAL A 173 17.11 6.02 7.83
C VAL A 173 17.03 4.68 8.56
N VAL A 174 16.24 3.74 8.03
CA VAL A 174 16.17 2.38 8.60
C VAL A 174 17.54 1.69 8.59
N GLY A 175 18.32 1.87 7.52
CA GLY A 175 19.68 1.34 7.42
C GLY A 175 20.61 1.89 8.50
N ILE A 176 20.51 3.17 8.85
CA ILE A 176 21.30 3.76 9.95
C ILE A 176 20.86 3.23 11.30
N ILE A 177 19.55 3.13 11.53
CA ILE A 177 19.01 2.59 12.78
C ILE A 177 19.52 1.15 12.96
N TYR A 178 19.46 0.35 11.91
CA TYR A 178 19.95 -1.02 11.92
C TYR A 178 21.44 -1.12 12.26
N ASP A 179 22.29 -0.26 11.68
CA ASP A 179 23.74 -0.28 11.95
C ASP A 179 24.09 0.25 13.36
N ARG A 180 23.25 1.12 13.95
CA ARG A 180 23.57 1.86 15.18
C ARG A 180 23.07 1.19 16.46
N TYR A 181 21.98 0.44 16.41
CA TYR A 181 21.34 -0.12 17.61
C TYR A 181 21.57 -1.63 17.72
N ASN A 182 21.75 -2.12 18.96
CA ASN A 182 21.83 -3.56 19.25
C ASN A 182 20.48 -4.26 19.02
N SER A 183 20.53 -5.59 18.93
CA SER A 183 19.42 -6.48 18.56
C SER A 183 18.10 -6.21 19.30
N GLU A 184 18.12 -5.96 20.61
CA GLU A 184 16.89 -5.85 21.41
C GLU A 184 15.99 -4.66 21.02
N LYS A 185 16.57 -3.48 20.74
CA LYS A 185 15.76 -2.31 20.30
C LYS A 185 15.29 -2.47 18.86
N LEU A 186 16.07 -3.18 18.04
CA LEU A 186 15.69 -3.53 16.68
C LEU A 186 14.55 -4.55 16.66
N ASP A 187 14.40 -5.38 17.68
CA ASP A 187 13.33 -6.38 17.75
C ASP A 187 11.94 -5.73 17.77
N VAL A 188 11.77 -4.57 18.42
CA VAL A 188 10.48 -3.83 18.39
C VAL A 188 10.14 -3.39 16.96
N ILE A 189 11.09 -2.74 16.28
CA ILE A 189 10.90 -2.24 14.90
C ILE A 189 10.66 -3.42 13.95
N ARG A 190 11.42 -4.50 14.13
CA ARG A 190 11.28 -5.74 13.37
C ARG A 190 9.90 -6.36 13.58
N ASN A 191 9.43 -6.44 14.82
CA ASN A 191 8.11 -7.01 15.14
C ASN A 191 7.00 -6.21 14.47
N ILE A 192 7.04 -4.87 14.53
CA ILE A 192 6.09 -4.00 13.82
C ILE A 192 6.16 -4.26 12.31
N GLY A 193 7.36 -4.39 11.75
CA GLY A 193 7.57 -4.67 10.32
C GLY A 193 7.01 -6.01 9.88
N VAL A 194 7.20 -7.08 10.66
CA VAL A 194 6.66 -8.42 10.40
C VAL A 194 5.13 -8.41 10.39
N GLU A 195 4.51 -7.66 11.31
CA GLU A 195 3.06 -7.54 11.43
C GLU A 195 2.42 -6.49 10.52
N SER A 196 3.21 -5.74 9.74
CA SER A 196 2.74 -4.61 8.91
C SER A 196 1.54 -4.94 8.01
N LEU A 197 1.46 -6.16 7.47
CA LEU A 197 0.31 -6.60 6.67
C LEU A 197 -0.97 -6.69 7.52
N GLY A 198 -0.89 -7.28 8.71
CA GLY A 198 -2.01 -7.38 9.63
C GLY A 198 -2.42 -6.00 10.14
N ILE A 199 -1.44 -5.14 10.43
CA ILE A 199 -1.68 -3.75 10.84
C ILE A 199 -2.42 -3.00 9.73
N TYR A 200 -2.01 -3.14 8.46
CA TYR A 200 -2.71 -2.54 7.32
C TYR A 200 -4.17 -2.99 7.23
N ILE A 201 -4.41 -4.30 7.31
CA ILE A 201 -5.76 -4.88 7.24
C ILE A 201 -6.62 -4.30 8.36
N LEU A 202 -6.18 -4.40 9.61
CA LEU A 202 -6.94 -3.92 10.76
C LEU A 202 -7.13 -2.40 10.74
N ASN A 203 -6.12 -1.64 10.31
CA ASN A 203 -6.22 -0.19 10.18
C ASN A 203 -7.33 0.22 9.22
N ILE A 204 -7.53 -0.48 8.10
CA ILE A 204 -8.65 -0.21 7.18
C ILE A 204 -9.98 -0.37 7.89
N TYR A 205 -10.17 -1.47 8.63
CA TYR A 205 -11.43 -1.74 9.31
C TYR A 205 -11.66 -0.79 10.50
N ILE A 206 -10.65 -0.59 11.34
CA ILE A 206 -10.73 0.32 12.48
C ILE A 206 -11.01 1.75 11.98
N SER A 207 -10.29 2.22 10.96
CA SER A 207 -10.48 3.58 10.44
C SER A 207 -11.85 3.77 9.79
N ASN A 208 -12.27 2.85 8.92
CA ASN A 208 -13.52 3.02 8.18
C ASN A 208 -14.77 2.86 9.06
N TYR A 209 -14.72 2.03 10.11
CA TYR A 209 -15.89 1.75 10.95
C TYR A 209 -15.94 2.54 12.27
N LEU A 210 -14.78 2.89 12.85
CA LEU A 210 -14.71 3.61 14.13
C LEU A 210 -14.44 5.10 13.94
N LEU A 211 -13.45 5.50 13.12
CA LEU A 211 -13.08 6.93 13.01
C LEU A 211 -14.13 7.77 12.29
N VAL A 212 -14.78 7.22 11.26
CA VAL A 212 -15.81 7.95 10.48
C VAL A 212 -17.00 8.36 11.36
N LYS A 213 -17.24 7.66 12.48
CA LYS A 213 -18.34 7.97 13.42
C LYS A 213 -17.97 9.02 14.46
N ILE A 214 -16.70 9.40 14.56
CA ILE A 214 -16.22 10.37 15.54
C ILE A 214 -16.32 11.75 14.90
N ASN A 215 -17.40 12.48 15.19
CA ASN A 215 -17.68 13.79 14.60
C ASN A 215 -16.84 14.95 15.19
N ILE A 216 -15.67 14.65 15.76
CA ILE A 216 -14.84 15.61 16.52
C ILE A 216 -14.00 16.51 15.58
N PHE A 217 -14.02 16.24 14.27
CA PHE A 217 -13.04 16.79 13.33
C PHE A 217 -13.50 18.05 12.56
N GLU A 218 -14.80 18.38 12.55
CA GLU A 218 -15.33 19.45 11.70
C GLU A 218 -14.96 20.87 12.17
N SER A 219 -14.54 21.04 13.44
CA SER A 219 -14.26 22.36 14.04
C SER A 219 -12.80 22.61 14.40
N LEU A 220 -11.89 21.69 14.05
CA LEU A 220 -10.47 21.79 14.43
C LEU A 220 -9.64 22.53 13.38
N ASN A 221 -8.70 23.36 13.84
CA ASN A 221 -7.65 23.90 12.97
C ASN A 221 -6.78 22.75 12.41
N GLU A 222 -6.31 22.88 11.17
CA GLU A 222 -5.49 21.90 10.45
C GLU A 222 -4.28 21.38 11.25
N ALA A 223 -3.61 22.23 12.03
CA ALA A 223 -2.46 21.81 12.85
C ALA A 223 -2.88 20.83 13.96
N ILE A 224 -3.98 21.15 14.66
CA ILE A 224 -4.54 20.30 15.73
C ILE A 224 -5.09 19.01 15.14
N TYR A 225 -5.79 19.10 14.00
CA TYR A 225 -6.28 17.95 13.25
C TYR A 225 -5.13 16.99 12.90
N THR A 226 -4.02 17.53 12.39
CA THR A 226 -2.84 16.73 12.03
C THR A 226 -2.24 16.01 13.23
N ILE A 227 -2.10 16.69 14.37
CA ILE A 227 -1.58 16.09 15.61
C ILE A 227 -2.50 14.97 16.10
N ILE A 228 -3.82 15.19 16.10
CA ILE A 228 -4.79 14.18 16.52
C ILE A 228 -4.76 12.97 15.57
N CYS A 229 -4.72 13.17 14.26
CA CYS A 229 -4.58 12.08 13.30
C CYS A 229 -3.28 11.28 13.53
N PHE A 230 -2.18 11.95 13.83
CA PHE A 230 -0.92 11.28 14.18
C PHE A 230 -1.06 10.42 15.44
N ILE A 231 -1.61 10.98 16.53
CA ILE A 231 -1.85 10.23 17.78
C ILE A 231 -2.78 9.05 17.54
N MET A 232 -3.89 9.24 16.80
CA MET A 232 -4.82 8.17 16.47
C MET A 232 -4.15 7.07 15.65
N SER A 233 -3.26 7.41 14.71
CA SER A 233 -2.51 6.40 13.94
C SER A 233 -1.62 5.54 14.82
N LEU A 234 -0.98 6.12 15.86
CA LEU A 234 -0.19 5.37 16.83
C LEU A 234 -1.07 4.44 17.68
N ILE A 235 -2.21 4.94 18.16
CA ILE A 235 -3.18 4.14 18.93
C ILE A 235 -3.68 2.96 18.11
N ILE A 236 -4.11 3.21 16.87
CA ILE A 236 -4.63 2.16 15.97
C ILE A 236 -3.55 1.13 15.69
N THR A 237 -2.29 1.54 15.53
CA THR A 237 -1.16 0.62 15.34
C THR A 237 -0.99 -0.29 16.56
N ILE A 238 -1.00 0.26 17.77
CA ILE A 238 -0.87 -0.50 19.03
C ILE A 238 -2.04 -1.48 19.19
N VAL A 239 -3.27 -1.02 18.99
CA VAL A 239 -4.48 -1.86 19.06
C VAL A 239 -4.42 -2.97 18.02
N SER A 240 -3.97 -2.66 16.80
CA SER A 240 -3.80 -3.66 15.74
C SER A 240 -2.83 -4.76 16.15
N ILE A 241 -1.69 -4.42 16.75
CA ILE A 241 -0.70 -5.39 17.24
C ILE A 241 -1.32 -6.30 18.31
N GLN A 242 -2.09 -5.73 19.24
CA GLN A 242 -2.76 -6.53 20.28
C GLN A 242 -3.77 -7.51 19.68
N ILE A 243 -4.61 -7.06 18.74
CA ILE A 243 -5.57 -7.92 18.03
C ILE A 243 -4.84 -9.03 17.26
N ILE A 244 -3.75 -8.69 16.57
CA ILE A 244 -2.92 -9.67 15.84
C ILE A 244 -2.39 -10.74 16.79
N ASN A 245 -1.85 -10.35 17.95
CA ASN A 245 -1.35 -11.30 18.95
C ASN A 245 -2.44 -12.24 19.46
N ILE A 246 -3.69 -11.76 19.56
CA ILE A 246 -4.85 -12.61 19.91
C ILE A 246 -5.19 -13.56 18.75
N ILE A 247 -5.26 -13.05 17.51
CA ILE A 247 -5.55 -13.84 16.32
C ILE A 247 -4.54 -14.98 16.16
N LYS A 248 -3.26 -14.72 16.40
CA LYS A 248 -2.17 -15.70 16.28
C LYS A 248 -2.29 -16.88 17.24
N LYS A 249 -3.06 -16.78 18.33
CA LYS A 249 -3.35 -17.91 19.22
C LYS A 249 -4.15 -19.02 18.52
N SER A 250 -4.91 -18.69 17.47
CA SER A 250 -5.64 -19.67 16.66
C SER A 250 -4.98 -19.87 15.30
N LYS A 251 -4.51 -21.09 15.02
CA LYS A 251 -3.90 -21.45 13.73
C LYS A 251 -4.85 -21.20 12.54
N VAL A 252 -6.13 -21.51 12.73
CA VAL A 252 -7.15 -21.34 11.69
C VAL A 252 -7.39 -19.86 11.44
N LEU A 253 -7.61 -19.07 12.50
CA LEU A 253 -7.87 -17.65 12.35
C LEU A 253 -6.67 -16.92 11.75
N ASN A 254 -5.45 -17.21 12.22
CA ASN A 254 -4.22 -16.66 11.66
C ASN A 254 -4.09 -16.98 10.15
N ARG A 255 -4.33 -18.23 9.76
CA ARG A 255 -4.24 -18.62 8.35
C ARG A 255 -5.27 -17.90 7.47
N LEU A 256 -6.51 -17.76 7.96
CA LEU A 256 -7.59 -17.15 7.19
C LEU A 256 -7.49 -15.62 7.13
N SER A 257 -7.22 -14.95 8.26
CA SER A 257 -7.29 -13.50 8.34
C SER A 257 -5.95 -12.79 8.11
N LEU A 258 -4.82 -13.44 8.38
CA LEU A 258 -3.46 -12.86 8.27
C LEU A 258 -2.54 -13.63 7.30
N GLY A 259 -3.01 -14.74 6.74
CA GLY A 259 -2.26 -15.53 5.76
C GLY A 259 -1.22 -16.47 6.39
N GLY A 260 -1.34 -16.75 7.70
CA GLY A 260 -0.51 -17.73 8.42
C GLY A 260 0.90 -17.23 8.75
N ARG A 261 1.01 -15.94 9.10
CA ARG A 261 2.25 -15.27 9.49
C ARG A 261 2.40 -15.14 11.01
#